data_AF-A0A2R6S3A7-F1
#
_entry.id   AF-A0A2R6S3A7-F1
#
_cell.length_a   1.000
_cell.length_b   1.000
_cell.length_c   1.000
_cell.angle_alpha   90.00
_cell.angle_beta   90.00
_cell.angle_gamma   90.00
#
_symmetry.space_group_name_H-M   'P 1'
#
loop_
_entity.id
_entity.type
_entity.pdbx_description
1 polymer ?
#
loop_
_entity_poly.entity_id
_entity_poly.type
_entity_poly.pdbx_seq_one_letter_code
_entity_poly.pdbx_strand_id
1 'polypeptide(L)'
;MLPTLYDWSVEHIKNVFEAKSEDECLRAIHATFSQNIDFSTNGKQLCQLDLQRFILSMVSGSGFRLKVQWQNALEVPRDDTNRDGVLGGYYIINNVRKTSTTGAPTPGRFARHKFVNVVYVDTQVSQRDFKLMC
;
A
#
# COMPACT_ATOMS: atom_id res chain seq x y z
N MET A 1 -3.28 -4.21 19.74
CA MET A 1 -4.30 -4.94 18.98
C MET A 1 -5.11 -3.87 18.26
N LEU A 2 -5.12 -3.86 16.93
CA LEU A 2 -5.91 -2.88 16.17
C LEU A 2 -7.34 -3.42 16.06
N PRO A 3 -8.35 -2.71 16.58
CA PRO A 3 -9.70 -3.26 16.74
C PRO A 3 -10.47 -3.37 15.43
N THR A 4 -10.07 -2.65 14.38
CA THR A 4 -10.81 -2.54 13.11
C THR A 4 -9.91 -2.79 11.89
N LEU A 5 -10.50 -3.17 10.75
CA LEU A 5 -9.77 -3.30 9.49
C LEU A 5 -9.26 -1.95 9.03
N TYR A 6 -10.00 -0.87 9.33
CA TYR A 6 -9.57 0.49 9.08
C TYR A 6 -8.27 0.82 9.81
N ASP A 7 -8.22 0.63 11.13
CA ASP A 7 -7.04 0.94 11.93
C ASP A 7 -5.84 0.10 11.48
N TRP A 8 -6.07 -1.19 11.20
CA TRP A 8 -5.05 -2.08 10.65
C TRP A 8 -4.50 -1.55 9.32
N SER A 9 -5.39 -1.23 8.38
CA SER A 9 -5.01 -0.77 7.04
C SER A 9 -4.29 0.57 7.08
N VAL A 10 -4.78 1.51 7.89
CA VAL A 10 -4.17 2.84 8.04
C VAL A 10 -2.75 2.72 8.59
N GLU A 11 -2.57 1.92 9.64
CA GLU A 11 -1.25 1.70 10.24
C GLU A 11 -0.29 1.01 9.26
N HIS A 12 -0.71 -0.08 8.63
CA HIS A 12 0.18 -0.90 7.80
C HIS A 12 0.61 -0.16 6.53
N ILE A 13 -0.31 0.55 5.86
CA ILE A 13 0.04 1.38 4.70
C ILE A 13 0.97 2.54 5.10
N LYS A 14 0.76 3.16 6.28
CA LYS A 14 1.68 4.17 6.81
C LYS A 14 3.06 3.58 7.09
N ASN A 15 3.15 2.42 7.73
CA ASN A 15 4.42 1.76 8.04
C ASN A 15 5.22 1.45 6.75
N VAL A 16 4.54 1.06 5.67
CA VAL A 16 5.19 0.79 4.38
C VAL A 16 5.75 2.07 3.76
N PHE A 17 4.92 3.09 3.56
CA PHE A 17 5.32 4.26 2.78
C PHE A 17 6.06 5.31 3.61
N GLU A 18 5.81 5.43 4.91
CA GLU A 18 6.47 6.39 5.79
C GLU A 18 7.72 5.84 6.51
N ALA A 19 8.18 4.64 6.14
CA ALA A 19 9.40 4.03 6.67
C ALA A 19 10.60 4.99 6.64
N LYS A 20 11.51 4.85 7.62
CA LYS A 20 12.70 5.70 7.81
C LYS A 20 14.00 5.06 7.36
N SER A 21 13.98 3.79 6.99
CA SER A 21 15.10 3.09 6.39
C SER A 21 14.62 2.02 5.40
N GLU A 22 15.55 1.51 4.60
CA GLU A 22 15.25 0.40 3.68
C GLU A 22 14.79 -0.84 4.47
N ASP A 23 15.50 -1.20 5.54
CA ASP A 23 15.15 -2.34 6.39
C ASP A 23 13.76 -2.22 7.00
N GLU A 24 13.38 -1.04 7.46
CA GLU A 24 12.03 -0.79 7.99
C GLU A 24 10.98 -0.94 6.89
N CYS A 25 11.25 -0.39 5.70
CA CYS A 25 10.36 -0.51 4.54
C CYS A 25 10.16 -1.99 4.15
N LEU A 26 11.24 -2.78 4.09
CA LEU A 26 11.17 -4.19 3.73
C LEU A 26 10.38 -5.00 4.77
N ARG A 27 10.64 -4.77 6.06
CA ARG A 27 9.86 -5.41 7.14
C ARG A 27 8.37 -5.04 7.05
N ALA A 28 8.06 -3.77 6.81
CA ALA A 28 6.68 -3.32 6.67
C ALA A 28 5.97 -3.92 5.45
N ILE A 29 6.68 -4.06 4.31
CA ILE A 29 6.14 -4.74 3.11
C ILE A 29 5.79 -6.19 3.44
N HIS A 30 6.70 -6.93 4.08
CA HIS A 30 6.46 -8.32 4.46
C HIS A 30 5.33 -8.49 5.49
N ALA A 31 5.16 -7.54 6.40
CA ALA A 31 4.08 -7.56 7.38
C ALA A 31 2.71 -7.19 6.77
N THR A 32 2.70 -6.44 5.67
CA THR A 32 1.48 -5.87 5.08
C THR A 32 0.94 -6.70 3.91
N PHE A 33 1.81 -7.23 3.05
CA PHE A 33 1.39 -7.89 1.81
C PHE A 33 1.58 -9.42 1.89
N SER A 34 0.67 -10.16 1.24
CA SER A 34 0.80 -11.60 1.02
C SER A 34 2.10 -11.93 0.29
N GLN A 35 2.53 -13.19 0.38
CA GLN A 35 3.49 -13.73 -0.59
C GLN A 35 2.86 -13.92 -1.97
N ASN A 36 1.56 -14.23 -2.00
CA ASN A 36 0.78 -14.40 -3.22
C ASN A 36 0.00 -13.12 -3.51
N ILE A 37 0.61 -12.21 -4.24
CA ILE A 37 -0.04 -10.96 -4.65
C ILE A 37 -0.43 -11.02 -6.12
N ASP A 38 -1.62 -10.50 -6.41
CA ASP A 38 -2.04 -10.16 -7.76
C ASP A 38 -1.73 -8.68 -8.00
N PHE A 39 -0.54 -8.41 -8.54
CA PHE A 39 -0.06 -7.06 -8.84
C PHE A 39 0.22 -6.93 -10.33
N SER A 40 -0.38 -5.93 -10.98
CA SER A 40 -0.09 -5.61 -12.37
C SER A 40 0.24 -4.13 -12.54
N THR A 41 1.04 -3.83 -13.55
CA THR A 41 1.31 -2.45 -13.99
C THR A 41 1.22 -2.41 -15.50
N ASN A 42 0.37 -1.53 -16.04
CA ASN A 42 0.10 -1.43 -17.48
C ASN A 42 -0.26 -2.78 -18.13
N GLY A 43 -1.06 -3.60 -17.44
CA GLY A 43 -1.49 -4.92 -17.92
C GLY A 43 -0.44 -6.04 -17.81
N LYS A 44 0.79 -5.73 -17.38
CA LYS A 44 1.81 -6.74 -17.11
C LYS A 44 1.70 -7.20 -15.66
N GLN A 45 1.52 -8.51 -15.46
CA GLN A 45 1.59 -9.13 -14.14
C GLN A 45 3.03 -9.07 -13.61
N LEU A 46 3.15 -8.71 -12.34
CA LEU A 46 4.39 -8.51 -11.62
C LEU A 46 4.37 -9.36 -10.35
N CYS A 47 5.56 -9.81 -9.93
CA CYS A 47 5.70 -10.65 -8.75
C CYS A 47 5.90 -9.83 -7.47
N GLN A 48 5.92 -10.49 -6.31
CA GLN A 48 6.18 -9.84 -5.02
C GLN A 48 7.51 -9.05 -5.00
N LEU A 49 8.55 -9.58 -5.64
CA LEU A 49 9.85 -8.91 -5.72
C LEU A 49 9.76 -7.60 -6.51
N ASP A 50 8.91 -7.55 -7.54
CA ASP A 50 8.68 -6.34 -8.32
C ASP A 50 7.91 -5.29 -7.51
N LEU A 51 6.90 -5.71 -6.73
CA LEU A 51 6.21 -4.82 -5.78
C LEU A 51 7.21 -4.24 -4.76
N GLN A 52 8.07 -5.08 -4.17
CA GLN A 52 9.07 -4.66 -3.21
C GLN A 52 10.02 -3.62 -3.81
N ARG A 53 10.56 -3.89 -5.00
CA ARG A 53 11.43 -2.94 -5.72
C ARG A 53 10.73 -1.64 -6.03
N PHE A 54 9.46 -1.70 -6.45
CA PHE A 54 8.66 -0.53 -6.78
C PHE A 54 8.41 0.38 -5.57
N ILE A 55 8.00 -0.21 -4.44
CA ILE A 55 7.77 0.53 -3.20
C ILE A 55 9.09 1.09 -2.67
N LEU A 56 10.13 0.25 -2.58
CA LEU A 56 11.44 0.66 -2.06
C LEU A 56 12.02 1.82 -2.88
N SER A 57 11.96 1.75 -4.21
CA SER A 57 12.40 2.83 -5.10
C SER A 57 11.66 4.15 -4.83
N MET A 58 10.37 4.08 -4.51
CA MET A 58 9.57 5.27 -4.18
C MET A 58 9.95 5.86 -2.82
N VAL A 59 10.10 5.01 -1.81
CA VAL A 59 10.43 5.39 -0.44
C VAL A 59 11.86 5.96 -0.38
N SER A 60 12.85 5.22 -0.87
CA SER A 60 14.26 5.65 -0.89
C SER A 60 14.48 6.85 -1.81
N GLY A 61 13.83 6.88 -2.99
CA GLY A 61 13.88 8.00 -3.92
C GLY A 61 13.32 9.31 -3.35
N SER A 62 12.42 9.25 -2.36
CA SER A 62 11.94 10.42 -1.62
C SER A 62 12.93 10.92 -0.55
N GLY A 63 13.95 10.12 -0.22
CA GLY A 63 14.80 10.27 0.95
C GLY A 63 14.08 9.94 2.26
N PHE A 64 13.17 8.95 2.25
CA PHE A 64 12.37 8.53 3.42
C PHE A 64 11.43 9.61 3.97
N ARG A 65 10.86 10.42 3.06
CA ARG A 65 10.01 11.59 3.39
C ARG A 65 8.60 11.49 2.83
N LEU A 66 8.19 10.33 2.33
CA LEU A 66 6.79 10.15 1.93
C LEU A 66 5.87 10.33 3.14
N LYS A 67 4.65 10.77 2.84
CA LYS A 67 3.58 10.92 3.82
C LYS A 67 2.27 10.39 3.27
N VAL A 68 1.59 9.57 4.03
CA VAL A 68 0.32 8.96 3.63
C VAL A 68 -0.83 9.70 4.31
N GLN A 69 -1.77 10.17 3.50
CA GLN A 69 -3.03 10.74 3.96
C GLN A 69 -4.18 9.88 3.45
N TRP A 70 -4.95 9.30 4.38
CA TRP A 70 -6.19 8.59 4.07
C TRP A 70 -7.34 9.58 3.93
N GLN A 71 -8.26 9.27 3.02
CA GLN A 71 -9.46 10.04 2.78
C GLN A 71 -10.61 9.12 2.34
N ASN A 72 -11.83 9.46 2.74
CA ASN A 72 -13.08 8.72 2.54
C ASN A 72 -12.93 7.19 2.64
N ALA A 73 -12.28 6.74 3.70
CA ALA A 73 -12.22 5.34 4.02
C ALA A 73 -13.51 4.95 4.75
N LEU A 74 -14.19 3.93 4.24
CA LEU A 74 -15.41 3.38 4.79
C LEU A 74 -15.21 1.91 5.07
N GLU A 75 -15.34 1.53 6.33
CA GLU A 75 -15.38 0.14 6.76
C GLU A 75 -16.83 -0.31 6.90
N VAL A 76 -17.13 -1.45 6.30
CA VAL A 76 -18.35 -2.21 6.52
C VAL A 76 -17.92 -3.45 7.31
N PRO A 77 -18.31 -3.56 8.59
CA PRO A 77 -17.98 -4.73 9.41
C PRO A 77 -18.56 -6.03 8.84
N ARG A 78 -17.99 -7.16 9.26
CA ARG A 78 -18.60 -8.47 9.05
C ARG A 78 -19.96 -8.54 9.74
N ASP A 79 -20.94 -9.15 9.08
CA ASP A 79 -22.26 -9.43 9.65
C ASP A 79 -22.71 -10.87 9.36
N ASP A 80 -23.78 -11.31 10.01
CA ASP A 80 -24.34 -12.66 9.87
C ASP A 80 -25.00 -12.91 8.49
N THR A 81 -24.91 -11.95 7.56
CA THR A 81 -25.57 -12.00 6.24
C THR A 81 -24.62 -12.40 5.10
N ASN A 82 -23.54 -13.15 5.39
CA ASN A 82 -22.48 -13.57 4.46
C ASN A 82 -21.63 -12.41 3.90
N ARG A 83 -21.47 -11.31 4.64
CA ARG A 83 -20.51 -10.26 4.29
C ARG A 83 -19.25 -10.46 5.10
N ASP A 84 -18.13 -10.77 4.46
CA ASP A 84 -16.86 -10.99 5.16
C ASP A 84 -16.30 -9.70 5.82
N GLY A 85 -16.89 -8.54 5.53
CA GLY A 85 -16.40 -7.25 5.98
C GLY A 85 -15.38 -6.68 5.00
N VAL A 86 -15.49 -5.38 4.74
CA VAL A 86 -14.73 -4.71 3.68
C VAL A 86 -14.36 -3.29 4.09
N LEU A 87 -13.16 -2.87 3.73
CA LEU A 87 -12.71 -1.49 3.79
C LEU A 87 -12.48 -0.98 2.36
N GLY A 88 -13.30 -0.03 1.93
CA GLY A 88 -13.09 0.73 0.70
C GLY A 88 -12.58 2.12 1.02
N GLY A 89 -11.62 2.64 0.26
CA GLY A 89 -11.17 4.02 0.47
C GLY A 89 -10.09 4.46 -0.49
N TYR A 90 -9.54 5.64 -0.24
CA TYR A 90 -8.38 6.11 -0.96
C TYR A 90 -7.34 6.72 -0.02
N TYR A 91 -6.07 6.57 -0.42
CA TYR A 91 -4.96 7.22 0.26
C TYR A 91 -4.08 7.95 -0.75
N ILE A 92 -3.45 9.02 -0.26
CA ILE A 92 -2.59 9.90 -1.04
C ILE A 92 -1.19 9.76 -0.47
N ILE A 93 -0.25 9.35 -1.33
CA ILE A 93 1.19 9.34 -1.04
C ILE A 93 1.77 10.68 -1.48
N ASN A 94 2.17 11.51 -0.54
CA ASN A 94 2.79 12.81 -0.77
C ASN A 94 4.32 12.72 -0.80
N ASN A 95 4.97 13.78 -1.30
CA ASN A 95 6.43 13.91 -1.42
C ASN A 95 7.11 12.88 -2.34
N VAL A 96 6.37 12.30 -3.28
CA VAL A 96 6.98 11.45 -4.30
C VAL A 96 7.84 12.33 -5.21
N ARG A 97 9.07 11.87 -5.50
CA ARG A 97 9.99 12.58 -6.39
C ARG A 97 10.07 11.87 -7.73
N LYS A 98 9.95 12.63 -8.83
CA LYS A 98 10.14 12.09 -10.18
C LYS A 98 11.51 12.57 -10.64
N THR A 99 12.38 11.65 -11.01
CA THR A 99 13.58 12.02 -11.76
C THR A 99 13.14 12.72 -13.03
N SER A 100 13.55 13.97 -13.20
CA SER A 100 13.26 14.77 -14.39
C SER A 100 13.89 14.08 -15.61
N THR A 101 13.06 13.58 -16.51
CA THR A 101 13.51 12.90 -17.74
C THR A 101 13.96 13.90 -18.83
N THR A 102 13.89 15.21 -18.58
CA THR A 102 14.04 16.26 -19.61
C THR A 102 14.95 17.42 -19.18
N GLY A 103 16.03 17.15 -18.43
CA GLY A 103 17.04 18.19 -18.12
C GLY A 103 16.57 19.31 -17.20
N ALA A 104 15.33 19.25 -16.68
CA ALA A 104 14.87 20.23 -15.70
C ALA A 104 15.60 20.02 -14.35
N PRO A 105 16.09 21.08 -13.67
CA PRO A 105 17.09 20.96 -12.60
C PRO A 105 16.52 20.41 -11.27
N THR A 106 15.20 20.28 -11.15
CA THR A 106 14.56 19.91 -9.89
C THR A 106 13.55 18.79 -10.11
N PRO A 107 13.71 17.64 -9.41
CA PRO A 107 12.65 16.65 -9.29
C PRO A 107 11.39 17.32 -8.77
N GLY A 108 10.35 17.39 -9.59
CA GLY A 108 9.03 17.87 -9.15
C GLY A 108 8.52 16.95 -8.03
N ARG A 109 7.97 17.54 -6.97
CA ARG A 109 7.21 16.80 -5.96
C ARG A 109 5.82 16.56 -6.51
N PHE A 110 5.34 15.34 -6.40
CA PHE A 110 3.99 14.99 -6.79
C PHE A 110 3.31 14.11 -5.73
N ALA A 111 1.99 14.07 -5.81
CA ALA A 111 1.16 13.20 -5.01
C ALA A 111 0.70 12.01 -5.86
N ARG A 112 0.68 10.82 -5.27
CA ARG A 112 0.12 9.60 -5.87
C ARG A 112 -1.17 9.23 -5.16
N HIS A 113 -2.27 9.23 -5.90
CA HIS A 113 -3.58 8.84 -5.39
C HIS A 113 -3.79 7.36 -5.66
N LYS A 114 -4.21 6.62 -4.63
CA LYS A 114 -4.44 5.18 -4.68
C LYS A 114 -5.80 4.86 -4.09
N PHE A 115 -6.60 4.12 -4.84
CA PHE A 115 -7.80 3.49 -4.35
C PHE A 115 -7.45 2.13 -3.75
N VAL A 116 -8.11 1.76 -2.66
CA VAL A 116 -7.89 0.48 -1.99
C VAL A 116 -9.23 -0.16 -1.65
N ASN A 117 -9.26 -1.47 -1.81
CA ASN A 117 -10.33 -2.33 -1.33
C ASN A 117 -9.69 -3.47 -0.54
N VAL A 118 -9.93 -3.52 0.76
CA VAL A 118 -9.42 -4.56 1.67
C VAL A 118 -10.60 -5.40 2.12
N VAL A 119 -10.51 -6.71 1.96
CA VAL A 119 -11.56 -7.66 2.37
C VAL A 119 -10.98 -8.58 3.45
N TYR A 120 -11.79 -8.98 4.42
CA TYR A 120 -11.41 -10.14 5.24
C TYR A 120 -11.52 -11.40 4.39
N VAL A 121 -10.54 -12.29 4.54
CA VAL A 121 -10.60 -13.63 3.99
C VAL A 121 -10.51 -14.58 5.18
N ASP A 122 -11.64 -15.17 5.55
CA ASP A 122 -11.70 -16.19 6.59
C ASP A 122 -11.27 -17.52 5.97
N THR A 123 -10.00 -17.88 6.12
CA THR A 123 -9.52 -19.18 5.67
C THR A 123 -8.94 -19.97 6.83
N GLN A 124 -9.53 -21.13 7.10
CA GLN A 124 -8.82 -22.31 7.63
C GLN A 124 -7.72 -22.82 6.66
N VAL A 125 -7.26 -22.00 5.72
CA VAL A 125 -6.20 -22.27 4.76
C VAL A 125 -5.39 -20.99 4.58
N SER A 126 -4.35 -20.86 5.40
CA SER A 126 -3.14 -20.06 5.18
C SER A 126 -3.07 -19.25 3.87
N GLN A 127 -3.46 -17.97 3.92
CA GLN A 127 -2.74 -16.80 3.35
C GLN A 127 -3.71 -15.62 3.20
N ARG A 128 -3.32 -14.46 3.75
CA ARG A 128 -4.07 -13.20 3.63
C ARG A 128 -3.74 -12.58 2.28
N ASP A 129 -4.61 -12.73 1.30
CA ASP A 129 -4.39 -12.14 -0.03
C ASP A 129 -4.89 -10.70 -0.08
N PHE A 130 -3.94 -9.78 -0.27
CA PHE A 130 -4.20 -8.35 -0.44
C PHE A 130 -4.13 -8.01 -1.92
N LYS A 131 -5.26 -7.58 -2.50
CA LYS A 131 -5.30 -7.09 -3.88
C LYS A 131 -5.08 -5.58 -3.90
N LEU A 132 -3.85 -5.16 -4.15
CA LEU A 132 -3.51 -3.76 -4.40
C LEU A 132 -3.64 -3.47 -5.91
N MET A 133 -4.78 -2.92 -6.35
CA MET A 133 -4.90 -2.39 -7.71
C MET A 133 -4.18 -1.03 -7.80
N CYS A 134 -3.13 -0.96 -8.62
CA CYS A 134 -2.26 0.22 -8.77
C CYS A 134 -2.50 0.97 -10.07
#